data_AF-A0AA38PXP1-F1
#
_entry.id   AF-A0AA38PXP1-F1
#
_cell.length_a   1.000
_cell.length_b   1.000
_cell.length_c   1.000
_cell.angle_alpha   90.00
_cell.angle_beta   90.00
_cell.angle_gamma   90.00
#
_symmetry.space_group_name_H-M   'P 1'
#
loop_
_entity.id
_entity.type
_entity.pdbx_description
1 polymer ?
#
loop_
_entity_poly.entity_id
_entity_poly.type
_entity_poly.pdbx_seq_one_letter_code
_entity_poly.pdbx_strand_id
1 'polypeptide(L)'
;MRRCFRTATGQEKITEFRDYSPIDHTVAIAYQNGTGSGPAELAGCRYRLHFGEYYQTSRWNKAVIENMLELVAIEKEQYKLEGELGIDVLRAMIWDFIKQAQCSWSSLNVRLTDEGRAETKDQARTRANDYRERRSNDSRLNSRKHQKFVRRRDGVKLVLQESELLSLSNLDRAKYQRAKDVLDKLGVEGQSSEEESDSEPGVLKVTVPHYRRRVVTEMMKDLDLHVKEVTDSVARQSGKRILPRPTHIRQRIERKSERTVRKGLPRSLYHHRFLARLPVAVLEDLKIDNKEITGFDQWALAMQADSDSDEDI
;
A
#
# COMPACT_ATOMS: atom_id res chain seq x y z
N MET A 1 -8.20 -1.59 -21.98
CA MET A 1 -8.00 -0.33 -21.20
C MET A 1 -6.56 0.11 -21.04
N ARG A 2 -5.75 -0.47 -20.12
CA ARG A 2 -4.37 0.00 -19.90
C ARG A 2 -3.49 -0.05 -21.15
N ARG A 3 -3.68 -1.10 -21.97
CA ARG A 3 -3.03 -1.21 -23.28
C ARG A 3 -3.47 -0.10 -24.23
N CYS A 4 -4.77 0.08 -24.44
CA CYS A 4 -5.33 1.11 -25.32
C CYS A 4 -4.80 2.51 -24.97
N PHE A 5 -4.83 2.86 -23.67
CA PHE A 5 -4.33 4.16 -23.18
C PHE A 5 -2.85 4.36 -23.54
N ARG A 6 -2.01 3.37 -23.24
CA ARG A 6 -0.58 3.38 -23.56
C ARG A 6 -0.30 3.53 -25.05
N THR A 7 -1.00 2.75 -25.87
CA THR A 7 -0.90 2.83 -27.33
C THR A 7 -1.31 4.22 -27.83
N ALA A 8 -2.44 4.75 -27.35
CA ALA A 8 -2.96 6.04 -27.75
C ALA A 8 -2.02 7.19 -27.39
N THR A 9 -1.39 7.15 -26.21
CA THR A 9 -0.44 8.18 -25.76
C THR A 9 1.01 7.92 -26.20
N GLY A 10 1.29 6.79 -26.85
CA GLY A 10 2.64 6.37 -27.22
C GLY A 10 3.58 6.13 -26.03
N GLN A 11 3.06 5.76 -24.85
CA GLN A 11 3.85 5.56 -23.63
C GLN A 11 3.92 4.08 -23.24
N GLU A 12 5.08 3.59 -22.80
CA GLU A 12 5.26 2.19 -22.38
C GLU A 12 4.55 1.88 -21.05
N LYS A 13 4.45 2.88 -20.17
CA LYS A 13 3.84 2.78 -18.84
C LYS A 13 2.97 4.00 -18.56
N ILE A 14 1.83 3.78 -17.88
CA ILE A 14 0.89 4.85 -17.48
C ILE A 14 1.57 5.86 -16.53
N THR A 15 2.61 5.42 -15.82
CA THR A 15 3.32 6.22 -14.82
C THR A 15 4.58 6.90 -15.38
N GLU A 16 4.82 6.86 -16.69
CA GLU A 16 6.06 7.34 -17.32
C GLU A 16 5.71 8.38 -18.40
N PHE A 17 5.48 9.62 -17.97
CA PHE A 17 5.10 10.74 -18.85
C PHE A 17 6.09 11.90 -18.74
N ARG A 18 7.31 11.64 -18.28
CA ARG A 18 8.35 12.64 -18.04
C ARG A 18 8.76 13.40 -19.30
N ASP A 19 8.90 12.67 -20.40
CA ASP A 19 9.27 13.21 -21.70
C ASP A 19 8.04 13.36 -22.61
N TYR A 20 6.84 13.20 -22.05
CA TYR A 20 5.61 13.42 -22.78
C TYR A 20 5.49 14.90 -23.17
N SER A 21 5.06 15.14 -24.40
CA SER A 21 4.76 16.48 -24.92
C SER A 21 3.25 16.68 -24.96
N PRO A 22 2.66 17.36 -23.94
CA PRO A 22 1.24 17.68 -23.94
C PRO A 22 0.89 18.62 -25.09
N ILE A 23 -0.40 18.74 -25.40
CA ILE A 23 -0.85 19.81 -26.29
C ILE A 23 -0.54 21.17 -25.65
N ASP A 24 -0.22 22.13 -26.50
CA ASP A 24 0.01 23.51 -26.06
C ASP A 24 -1.24 24.07 -25.36
N HIS A 25 -1.01 24.84 -24.29
CA HIS A 25 -2.09 25.38 -23.48
C HIS A 25 -3.00 26.31 -24.27
N THR A 26 -2.44 27.13 -25.16
CA THR A 26 -3.22 28.09 -25.97
C THR A 26 -4.17 27.38 -26.92
N VAL A 27 -3.74 26.25 -27.50
CA VAL A 27 -4.57 25.41 -28.37
C VAL A 27 -5.72 24.79 -27.58
N ALA A 28 -5.43 24.23 -26.40
CA ALA A 28 -6.46 23.66 -25.53
C ALA A 28 -7.50 24.72 -25.10
N ILE A 29 -7.06 25.96 -24.81
CA ILE A 29 -7.93 27.08 -24.44
C ILE A 29 -8.74 27.59 -25.65
N ALA A 30 -8.15 27.69 -26.84
CA ALA A 30 -8.89 28.06 -28.04
C ALA A 30 -10.04 27.08 -28.32
N TYR A 31 -9.79 25.77 -28.18
CA TYR A 31 -10.84 24.76 -28.29
C TYR A 31 -11.88 24.87 -27.16
N GLN A 32 -11.43 25.09 -25.91
CA GLN A 32 -12.32 25.32 -24.76
C GLN A 32 -13.31 26.46 -25.04
N ASN A 33 -12.84 27.55 -25.66
CA ASN A 33 -13.62 28.74 -26.01
C ASN A 33 -14.39 28.62 -27.34
N GLY A 34 -14.25 27.50 -28.06
CA GLY A 34 -14.91 27.26 -29.35
C GLY A 34 -14.32 28.02 -30.54
N THR A 35 -13.13 28.61 -30.38
CA THR A 35 -12.45 29.39 -31.43
C THR A 35 -11.35 28.61 -32.15
N GLY A 36 -11.04 27.39 -31.71
CA GLY A 36 -10.02 26.52 -32.29
C GLY A 36 -10.51 25.10 -32.55
N SER A 37 -9.78 24.37 -33.38
CA SER A 37 -10.08 22.98 -33.76
C SER A 37 -9.92 21.99 -32.61
N GLY A 38 -10.70 20.90 -32.66
CA GLY A 38 -10.66 19.84 -31.65
C GLY A 38 -9.54 18.83 -31.84
N PRO A 39 -9.32 17.93 -30.85
CA PRO A 39 -8.29 16.89 -30.93
C PRO A 39 -8.43 15.98 -32.15
N ALA A 40 -9.67 15.66 -32.57
CA ALA A 40 -9.94 14.80 -33.72
C ALA A 40 -9.67 15.48 -35.08
N GLU A 41 -9.72 16.81 -35.14
CA GLU A 41 -9.56 17.61 -36.35
C GLU A 41 -8.08 17.98 -36.61
N LEU A 42 -7.29 18.09 -35.53
CA LEU A 42 -5.87 18.42 -35.61
C LEU A 42 -5.02 17.16 -35.85
N ALA A 43 -4.23 17.18 -36.93
CA ALA A 43 -3.36 16.08 -37.30
C ALA A 43 -2.40 15.70 -36.16
N GLY A 44 -2.34 14.40 -35.83
CA GLY A 44 -1.48 13.88 -34.76
C GLY A 44 -1.89 14.25 -33.34
N CYS A 45 -3.04 14.89 -33.14
CA CYS A 45 -3.49 15.37 -31.82
C CYS A 45 -4.66 14.58 -31.22
N ARG A 46 -5.22 13.59 -31.95
CA ARG A 46 -6.41 12.82 -31.56
C ARG A 46 -6.37 12.28 -30.12
N TYR A 47 -5.20 11.85 -29.68
CA TYR A 47 -4.97 11.27 -28.35
C TYR A 47 -4.00 12.09 -27.49
N ARG A 48 -3.63 13.30 -27.92
CA ARG A 48 -2.66 14.13 -27.21
C ARG A 48 -3.35 14.83 -26.04
N LEU A 49 -2.85 14.62 -24.83
CA LEU A 49 -3.43 15.13 -23.58
C LEU A 49 -2.98 16.57 -23.31
N HIS A 50 -3.82 17.31 -22.59
CA HIS A 50 -3.50 18.61 -21.99
C HIS A 50 -3.17 18.41 -20.51
N PHE A 51 -2.04 18.94 -20.02
CA PHE A 51 -1.63 18.84 -18.61
C PHE A 51 -1.43 20.20 -17.93
N GLY A 52 -1.82 21.30 -18.59
CA GLY A 52 -1.75 22.64 -18.01
C GLY A 52 -2.79 22.88 -16.92
N GLU A 53 -2.99 24.14 -16.56
CA GLU A 53 -4.01 24.51 -15.58
C GLU A 53 -5.39 24.00 -16.00
N TYR A 54 -6.19 23.58 -15.02
CA TYR A 54 -7.55 23.08 -15.24
C TYR A 54 -7.66 21.85 -16.14
N TYR A 55 -6.58 21.05 -16.29
CA TYR A 55 -6.62 19.84 -17.13
C TYR A 55 -7.75 18.87 -16.79
N GLN A 56 -8.21 18.84 -15.53
CA GLN A 56 -9.29 17.99 -15.05
C GLN A 56 -10.66 18.42 -15.56
N THR A 57 -10.84 19.71 -15.83
CA THR A 57 -12.10 20.28 -16.33
C THR A 57 -12.04 20.65 -17.81
N SER A 58 -10.85 20.56 -18.41
CA SER A 58 -10.56 20.88 -19.81
C SER A 58 -11.44 20.09 -20.78
N ARG A 59 -12.15 20.83 -21.65
CA ARG A 59 -12.95 20.28 -22.76
C ARG A 59 -12.08 19.49 -23.73
N TRP A 60 -10.81 19.88 -23.88
CA TRP A 60 -9.84 19.14 -24.69
C TRP A 60 -9.66 17.71 -24.19
N ASN A 61 -9.36 17.53 -22.90
CA ASN A 61 -9.19 16.20 -22.32
C ASN A 61 -10.48 15.38 -22.35
N LYS A 62 -11.63 16.00 -22.14
CA LYS A 62 -12.93 15.32 -22.30
C LYS A 62 -13.09 14.76 -23.73
N ALA A 63 -12.78 15.55 -24.75
CA ALA A 63 -12.83 15.08 -26.15
C ALA A 63 -11.80 13.98 -26.43
N VAL A 64 -10.59 14.07 -25.88
CA VAL A 64 -9.58 13.00 -25.99
C VAL A 64 -10.05 11.70 -25.33
N ILE A 65 -10.76 11.78 -24.21
CA ILE A 65 -11.32 10.60 -23.54
C ILE A 65 -12.37 9.92 -24.42
N GLU A 66 -13.27 10.69 -25.04
CA GLU A 66 -14.25 10.12 -25.98
C GLU A 66 -13.56 9.43 -27.17
N ASN A 67 -12.50 10.05 -27.74
CA ASN A 67 -11.70 9.40 -28.78
C ASN A 67 -11.05 8.08 -28.29
N MET A 68 -10.58 8.03 -27.04
CA MET A 68 -10.02 6.80 -26.45
C MET A 68 -11.09 5.74 -26.19
N LEU A 69 -12.32 6.13 -25.85
CA LEU A 69 -13.44 5.20 -25.70
C LEU A 69 -13.81 4.56 -27.03
N GLU A 70 -13.79 5.32 -28.13
CA GLU A 70 -13.96 4.77 -29.48
C GLU A 70 -12.88 3.71 -29.80
N LEU A 71 -11.60 4.03 -29.50
CA LEU A 71 -10.49 3.09 -29.71
C LEU A 71 -10.67 1.80 -28.88
N VAL A 72 -11.14 1.93 -27.63
CA VAL A 72 -11.42 0.79 -26.76
C VAL A 72 -12.54 -0.07 -27.33
N ALA A 73 -13.59 0.53 -27.88
CA ALA A 73 -14.69 -0.19 -28.51
C ALA A 73 -14.20 -1.00 -29.72
N ILE A 74 -13.39 -0.39 -30.59
CA ILE A 74 -12.79 -1.04 -31.76
C ILE A 74 -11.89 -2.21 -31.33
N GLU A 75 -11.00 -2.02 -30.35
CA GLU A 75 -10.15 -3.11 -29.84
C GLU A 75 -10.97 -4.24 -29.20
N LYS A 76 -12.04 -3.91 -28.47
CA LYS A 76 -12.93 -4.91 -27.86
C LYS A 76 -13.57 -5.79 -28.93
N GLU A 77 -14.08 -5.19 -30.00
CA GLU A 77 -14.65 -5.91 -31.14
C GLU A 77 -13.61 -6.77 -31.85
N GLN A 78 -12.43 -6.21 -32.14
CA GLN A 78 -11.34 -6.90 -32.82
C GLN A 78 -10.83 -8.13 -32.05
N TYR A 79 -10.73 -8.04 -30.73
CA TYR A 79 -10.15 -9.10 -29.88
C TYR A 79 -11.21 -9.97 -29.17
N LYS A 80 -12.50 -9.77 -29.45
CA LYS A 80 -13.61 -10.50 -28.81
C LYS A 80 -13.50 -10.55 -27.28
N LEU A 81 -13.12 -9.43 -26.66
CA LEU A 81 -12.93 -9.40 -25.21
C LEU A 81 -14.28 -9.51 -24.50
N GLU A 82 -14.44 -10.54 -23.66
CA GLU A 82 -15.63 -10.75 -22.83
C GLU A 82 -15.70 -9.74 -21.67
N GLY A 83 -16.93 -9.32 -21.34
CA GLY A 83 -17.23 -8.40 -20.25
C GLY A 83 -17.64 -6.99 -20.71
N GLU A 84 -18.68 -6.45 -20.09
CA GLU A 84 -19.14 -5.08 -20.28
C GLU A 84 -18.90 -4.26 -19.03
N LEU A 85 -17.85 -3.42 -19.08
CA LEU A 85 -17.75 -2.30 -18.16
C LEU A 85 -18.63 -1.17 -18.72
N GLY A 86 -19.48 -0.60 -17.87
CA GLY A 86 -20.27 0.57 -18.26
C GLY A 86 -19.37 1.72 -18.72
N ILE A 87 -19.85 2.49 -19.69
CA ILE A 87 -19.08 3.58 -20.32
C ILE A 87 -18.57 4.60 -19.30
N ASP A 88 -19.33 4.87 -18.23
CA ASP A 88 -18.93 5.78 -17.15
C ASP A 88 -17.76 5.23 -16.32
N VAL A 89 -17.72 3.91 -16.11
CA VAL A 89 -16.58 3.26 -15.44
C VAL A 89 -15.34 3.38 -16.31
N LEU A 90 -15.46 3.14 -17.62
CA LEU A 90 -14.36 3.30 -18.56
C LEU A 90 -13.85 4.75 -18.58
N ARG A 91 -14.75 5.73 -18.61
CA ARG A 91 -14.43 7.16 -18.54
C ARG A 91 -13.68 7.49 -17.25
N ALA A 92 -14.16 7.00 -16.10
CA ALA A 92 -13.50 7.18 -14.81
C ALA A 92 -12.10 6.55 -14.77
N MET A 93 -11.92 5.36 -15.36
CA MET A 93 -10.61 4.71 -15.45
C MET A 93 -9.63 5.50 -16.32
N ILE A 94 -10.07 6.00 -17.48
CA ILE A 94 -9.20 6.84 -18.34
C ILE A 94 -8.84 8.13 -17.61
N TRP A 95 -9.79 8.76 -16.91
CA TRP A 95 -9.50 9.93 -16.07
C TRP A 95 -8.44 9.64 -15.00
N ASP A 96 -8.53 8.50 -14.33
CA ASP A 96 -7.51 8.09 -13.35
C ASP A 96 -6.13 7.92 -14.01
N PHE A 97 -6.07 7.36 -15.22
CA PHE A 97 -4.82 7.26 -15.98
C PHE A 97 -4.27 8.63 -16.38
N ILE A 98 -5.11 9.57 -16.82
CA ILE A 98 -4.71 10.95 -17.13
C ILE A 98 -4.16 11.63 -15.88
N LYS A 99 -4.80 11.44 -14.72
CA LYS A 99 -4.31 11.98 -13.45
C LYS A 99 -2.94 11.39 -13.08
N GLN A 100 -2.75 10.08 -13.22
CA GLN A 100 -1.45 9.44 -12.99
C GLN A 100 -0.37 9.95 -13.96
N ALA A 101 -0.71 10.11 -15.23
CA ALA A 101 0.15 10.64 -16.27
C ALA A 101 0.56 12.10 -15.98
N GLN A 102 -0.40 12.95 -15.60
CA GLN A 102 -0.14 14.34 -15.23
C GLN A 102 0.73 14.45 -13.97
N CYS A 103 0.49 13.62 -12.96
CA CYS A 103 1.36 13.55 -11.78
C CYS A 103 2.80 13.14 -12.14
N SER A 104 2.96 12.20 -13.08
CA SER A 104 4.27 11.79 -13.57
C SER A 104 4.96 12.90 -14.36
N TRP A 105 4.26 13.55 -15.29
CA TRP A 105 4.75 14.66 -16.08
C TRP A 105 5.18 15.84 -15.20
N SER A 106 4.29 16.28 -14.30
CA SER A 106 4.55 17.41 -13.39
C SER A 106 5.62 17.13 -12.33
N SER A 107 6.03 15.88 -12.14
CA SER A 107 7.06 15.54 -11.15
C SER A 107 8.40 16.20 -11.44
N LEU A 108 8.72 16.43 -12.72
CA LEU A 108 9.94 17.09 -13.20
C LEU A 108 9.79 18.60 -13.39
N ASN A 109 8.59 19.15 -13.20
CA ASN A 109 8.42 20.59 -13.27
C ASN A 109 9.16 21.24 -12.11
N VAL A 110 9.88 22.31 -12.45
CA VAL A 110 10.57 23.17 -11.49
C VAL A 110 9.55 23.78 -10.54
N ARG A 111 9.82 23.69 -9.24
CA ARG A 111 9.02 24.32 -8.20
C ARG A 111 9.75 25.54 -7.65
N LEU A 112 9.01 26.44 -7.02
CA LEU A 112 9.61 27.44 -6.15
C LEU A 112 9.97 26.75 -4.82
N THR A 113 11.20 26.97 -4.35
CA THR A 113 11.64 26.56 -3.01
C THR A 113 10.99 27.45 -1.96
N ASP A 114 11.11 27.07 -0.68
CA ASP A 114 10.59 27.86 0.45
C ASP A 114 11.22 29.27 0.53
N GLU A 115 12.39 29.46 -0.10
CA GLU A 115 13.10 30.74 -0.25
C GLU A 115 12.63 31.55 -1.47
N GLY A 116 11.60 31.10 -2.20
CA GLY A 116 11.08 31.74 -3.41
C GLY A 116 11.98 31.59 -4.64
N ARG A 117 13.05 30.77 -4.57
CA ARG A 117 13.93 30.50 -5.72
C ARG A 117 13.37 29.35 -6.55
N ALA A 118 13.44 29.44 -7.87
CA ALA A 118 13.12 28.31 -8.73
C ALA A 118 14.15 27.18 -8.56
N GLU A 119 13.69 25.95 -8.32
CA GLU A 119 14.51 24.73 -8.36
C GLU A 119 15.24 24.63 -9.72
N THR A 120 16.45 24.08 -9.73
CA THR A 120 17.10 23.70 -10.99
C THR A 120 16.43 22.45 -11.57
N LYS A 121 16.62 22.19 -12.87
CA LYS A 121 16.14 20.94 -13.51
C LYS A 121 16.71 19.70 -12.83
N ASP A 122 17.96 19.75 -12.36
CA ASP A 122 18.59 18.65 -11.64
C ASP A 122 17.95 18.42 -10.27
N GLN A 123 17.63 19.49 -9.52
CA GLN A 123 16.91 19.39 -8.25
C GLN A 123 15.51 18.78 -8.44
N ALA A 124 14.77 19.22 -9.46
CA ALA A 124 13.46 18.65 -9.79
C ALA A 124 13.56 17.15 -10.16
N ARG A 125 14.61 16.76 -10.90
CA ARG A 125 14.90 15.37 -11.25
C ARG A 125 15.24 14.52 -10.02
N THR A 126 16.10 15.00 -9.13
CA THR A 126 16.42 14.32 -7.86
C THR A 126 15.16 14.14 -7.01
N ARG A 127 14.38 15.19 -6.79
CA ARG A 127 13.10 15.13 -6.06
C ARG A 127 12.14 14.10 -6.66
N ALA A 128 12.00 14.06 -7.98
CA ALA A 128 11.13 13.10 -8.66
C ALA A 128 11.62 11.65 -8.50
N ASN A 129 12.94 11.43 -8.49
CA ASN A 129 13.54 10.12 -8.28
C ASN A 129 13.37 9.65 -6.83
N ASP A 130 13.64 10.51 -5.85
CA ASP A 130 13.45 10.22 -4.42
C ASP A 130 12.00 9.86 -4.12
N TYR A 131 11.06 10.63 -4.66
CA TYR A 131 9.63 10.33 -4.49
C TYR A 131 9.26 8.97 -5.10
N ARG A 132 9.79 8.65 -6.29
CA ARG A 132 9.54 7.35 -6.95
C ARG A 132 10.08 6.19 -6.12
N GLU A 133 11.29 6.32 -5.60
CA GLU A 133 11.92 5.30 -4.77
C GLU A 133 11.15 5.10 -3.47
N ARG A 134 10.81 6.18 -2.76
CA ARG A 134 9.98 6.14 -1.55
C ARG A 134 8.64 5.47 -1.83
N ARG A 135 7.93 5.87 -2.89
CA ARG A 135 6.63 5.29 -3.27
C ARG A 135 6.74 3.80 -3.63
N SER A 136 7.79 3.42 -4.34
CA SER A 136 8.06 2.01 -4.67
C SER A 136 8.27 1.18 -3.40
N ASN A 137 9.12 1.68 -2.50
CA ASN A 137 9.39 1.05 -1.22
C ASN A 137 8.13 0.97 -0.35
N ASP A 138 7.35 2.04 -0.24
CA ASP A 138 6.07 2.05 0.48
C ASP A 138 5.08 1.01 -0.09
N SER A 139 4.97 0.92 -1.41
CA SER A 139 4.12 -0.07 -2.07
C SER A 139 4.56 -1.51 -1.79
N ARG A 140 5.87 -1.79 -1.89
CA ARG A 140 6.46 -3.10 -1.54
C ARG A 140 6.17 -3.44 -0.07
N LEU A 141 6.38 -2.49 0.83
CA LEU A 141 6.22 -2.68 2.26
C LEU A 141 4.75 -2.90 2.65
N ASN A 142 3.83 -2.12 2.08
CA ASN A 142 2.41 -2.31 2.29
C ASN A 142 1.93 -3.67 1.75
N SER A 143 2.40 -4.06 0.57
CA SER A 143 2.10 -5.37 -0.02
C SER A 143 2.59 -6.52 0.89
N ARG A 144 3.82 -6.42 1.43
CA ARG A 144 4.36 -7.39 2.38
C ARG A 144 3.56 -7.46 3.68
N LYS A 145 3.19 -6.30 4.25
CA LYS A 145 2.31 -6.24 5.44
C LYS A 145 0.96 -6.90 5.17
N HIS A 146 0.35 -6.60 4.04
CA HIS A 146 -0.93 -7.18 3.65
C HIS A 146 -0.85 -8.70 3.52
N GLN A 147 0.15 -9.21 2.79
CA GLN A 147 0.38 -10.65 2.66
C GLN A 147 0.67 -11.32 4.01
N LYS A 148 1.39 -10.66 4.92
CA LYS A 148 1.62 -11.18 6.27
C LYS A 148 0.32 -11.23 7.07
N PHE A 149 -0.49 -10.18 7.04
CA PHE A 149 -1.80 -10.15 7.69
C PHE A 149 -2.71 -11.27 7.19
N VAL A 150 -2.88 -11.40 5.87
CA VAL A 150 -3.72 -12.43 5.25
C VAL A 150 -3.24 -13.82 5.65
N ARG A 151 -1.93 -14.10 5.54
CA ARG A 151 -1.36 -15.40 5.96
C ARG A 151 -1.65 -15.73 7.42
N ARG A 152 -1.47 -14.77 8.34
CA ARG A 152 -1.76 -14.97 9.76
C ARG A 152 -3.24 -15.21 10.02
N ARG A 153 -4.12 -14.46 9.33
CA ARG A 153 -5.56 -14.57 9.50
C ARG A 153 -6.07 -15.93 9.02
N ASP A 154 -5.61 -16.36 7.86
CA ASP A 154 -6.01 -17.64 7.30
C ASP A 154 -5.37 -18.80 8.10
N GLY A 155 -4.12 -18.62 8.55
CA GLY A 155 -3.41 -19.58 9.39
C GLY A 155 -4.03 -19.79 10.77
N VAL A 156 -4.39 -18.72 11.49
CA VAL A 156 -5.03 -18.85 12.80
C VAL A 156 -6.41 -19.51 12.69
N LYS A 157 -7.13 -19.24 11.59
CA LYS A 157 -8.39 -19.92 11.28
C LYS A 157 -8.15 -21.42 11.10
N LEU A 158 -7.11 -21.80 10.35
CA LEU A 158 -6.73 -23.21 10.18
C LEU A 158 -6.38 -23.85 11.53
N VAL A 159 -5.51 -23.23 12.34
CA VAL A 159 -5.13 -23.75 13.68
C VAL A 159 -6.37 -24.00 14.56
N LEU A 160 -7.33 -23.08 14.55
CA LEU A 160 -8.55 -23.22 15.35
C LEU A 160 -9.54 -24.26 14.80
N GLN A 161 -9.56 -24.48 13.47
CA GLN A 161 -10.39 -25.49 12.82
C GLN A 161 -9.82 -26.90 13.00
N GLU A 162 -8.50 -27.04 12.89
CA GLU A 162 -7.77 -28.30 13.05
C GLU A 162 -7.53 -28.65 14.54
N SER A 163 -8.29 -28.06 15.46
CA SER A 163 -8.08 -28.21 16.90
C SER A 163 -8.18 -29.65 17.38
N GLU A 164 -9.01 -30.46 16.73
CA GLU A 164 -9.16 -31.89 17.03
C GLU A 164 -7.99 -32.72 16.46
N LEU A 165 -7.57 -32.44 15.23
CA LEU A 165 -6.41 -33.10 14.61
C LEU A 165 -5.10 -32.79 15.34
N LEU A 166 -5.01 -31.63 15.98
CA LEU A 166 -3.84 -31.18 16.71
C LEU A 166 -3.90 -31.49 18.21
N SER A 167 -4.98 -32.09 18.70
CA SER A 167 -5.21 -32.33 20.15
C SER A 167 -4.94 -31.07 20.99
N LEU A 168 -5.36 -29.90 20.50
CA LEU A 168 -5.11 -28.63 21.18
C LEU A 168 -5.80 -28.63 22.54
N SER A 169 -5.05 -28.29 23.59
CA SER A 169 -5.64 -28.10 24.90
C SER A 169 -6.62 -26.92 24.88
N ASN A 170 -7.59 -26.90 25.80
CA ASN A 170 -8.49 -25.75 25.95
C ASN A 170 -7.73 -24.43 26.19
N LEU A 171 -6.56 -24.52 26.84
CA LEU A 171 -5.69 -23.37 27.10
C LEU A 171 -5.04 -22.86 25.81
N ASP A 172 -4.55 -23.76 24.95
CA ASP A 172 -3.98 -23.39 23.64
C ASP A 172 -5.05 -22.83 22.70
N ARG A 173 -6.26 -23.42 22.71
CA ARG A 173 -7.39 -22.89 21.94
C ARG A 173 -7.71 -21.45 22.36
N ALA A 174 -7.74 -21.17 23.67
CA ALA A 174 -7.92 -19.82 24.18
C ALA A 174 -6.77 -18.88 23.80
N LYS A 175 -5.51 -19.36 23.80
CA LYS A 175 -4.33 -18.62 23.33
C LYS A 175 -4.49 -18.19 21.87
N TYR A 176 -4.83 -19.12 20.98
CA TYR A 176 -4.98 -18.83 19.55
C TYR A 176 -6.22 -18.00 19.23
N GLN A 177 -7.32 -18.17 19.98
CA GLN A 177 -8.49 -17.31 19.87
C GLN A 177 -8.14 -15.86 20.24
N ARG A 178 -7.41 -15.66 21.33
CA ARG A 178 -6.91 -14.33 21.71
C ARG A 178 -5.98 -13.76 20.64
N ALA A 179 -5.09 -14.58 20.08
CA ALA A 179 -4.19 -14.14 19.01
C ALA A 179 -4.97 -13.70 17.75
N LYS A 180 -6.06 -14.41 17.41
CA LYS A 180 -6.98 -14.01 16.34
C LYS A 180 -7.62 -12.66 16.63
N ASP A 181 -8.16 -12.44 17.83
CA ASP A 181 -8.83 -11.19 18.19
C ASP A 181 -7.85 -9.99 18.16
N VAL A 182 -6.63 -10.20 18.67
CA VAL A 182 -5.54 -9.21 18.57
C VAL A 182 -5.19 -8.94 17.12
N LEU A 183 -5.05 -9.99 16.29
CA LEU A 183 -4.73 -9.86 14.87
C LEU A 183 -5.79 -9.06 14.10
N ASP A 184 -7.07 -9.36 14.34
CA ASP A 184 -8.21 -8.67 13.71
C ASP A 184 -8.23 -7.19 14.10
N LYS A 185 -7.97 -6.89 15.37
CA LYS A 185 -7.83 -5.50 15.86
C LYS A 185 -6.59 -4.79 15.30
N LEU A 186 -5.47 -5.47 15.09
CA LEU A 186 -4.24 -4.88 14.53
C LEU A 186 -4.29 -4.66 13.02
N GLY A 187 -5.01 -5.51 12.28
CA GLY A 187 -5.10 -5.53 10.81
C GLY A 187 -3.77 -5.38 10.08
N VAL A 188 -3.79 -4.82 8.87
CA VAL A 188 -2.59 -4.66 8.02
C VAL A 188 -1.58 -3.69 8.65
N GLU A 189 -2.02 -2.54 9.17
CA GLU A 189 -1.11 -1.52 9.71
C GLU A 189 -0.38 -1.93 10.97
N GLY A 190 -0.98 -2.83 11.76
CA GLY A 190 -0.37 -3.40 12.95
C GLY A 190 0.62 -4.53 12.66
N GLN A 191 0.85 -4.89 11.40
CA GLN A 191 1.90 -5.85 11.03
C GLN A 191 3.29 -5.18 11.01
N SER A 192 4.33 -5.98 11.27
CA SER A 192 5.72 -5.49 11.14
C SER A 192 6.07 -5.25 9.67
N SER A 193 6.84 -4.21 9.41
CA SER A 193 7.40 -3.96 8.07
C SER A 193 8.65 -4.80 7.86
N GLU A 194 8.94 -5.19 6.62
CA GLU A 194 10.15 -5.92 6.24
C GLU A 194 10.78 -5.23 5.03
N GLU A 195 11.93 -4.59 5.22
CA GLU A 195 12.74 -3.92 4.20
C GLU A 195 13.89 -4.83 3.79
N GLU A 196 14.34 -4.74 2.54
CA GLU A 196 15.54 -5.46 2.12
C GLU A 196 16.77 -4.67 2.55
N SER A 197 17.82 -5.35 3.01
CA SER A 197 19.05 -4.66 3.38
C SER A 197 19.79 -4.19 2.14
N ASP A 198 20.04 -2.88 2.04
CA ASP A 198 20.87 -2.32 0.96
C ASP A 198 22.31 -2.85 0.97
N SER A 199 22.81 -3.27 2.14
CA SER A 199 24.18 -3.76 2.32
C SER A 199 24.32 -5.28 2.19
N GLU A 200 23.23 -6.04 2.39
CA GLU A 200 23.27 -7.51 2.47
C GLU A 200 22.13 -8.13 1.67
N PRO A 201 22.39 -8.59 0.44
CA PRO A 201 21.40 -9.27 -0.39
C PRO A 201 20.78 -10.46 0.34
N GLY A 202 19.44 -10.55 0.35
CA GLY A 202 18.72 -11.63 1.00
C GLY A 202 18.42 -11.41 2.49
N VAL A 203 18.94 -10.36 3.13
CA VAL A 203 18.60 -9.99 4.51
C VAL A 203 17.40 -9.04 4.53
N LEU A 204 16.42 -9.36 5.37
CA LEU A 204 15.24 -8.53 5.62
C LEU A 204 15.35 -7.82 6.97
N LYS A 205 15.39 -6.50 6.91
CA LYS A 205 15.32 -5.58 8.03
C LYS A 205 13.88 -5.48 8.53
N VAL A 206 13.61 -6.01 9.71
CA VAL A 206 12.27 -6.05 10.30
C VAL A 206 12.09 -4.89 11.28
N THR A 207 11.13 -4.01 11.00
CA THR A 207 10.75 -2.92 11.91
C THR A 207 9.39 -3.20 12.55
N VAL A 208 9.34 -3.12 13.88
CA VAL A 208 8.13 -3.29 14.68
C VAL A 208 7.49 -1.91 14.90
N PRO A 209 6.15 -1.79 14.80
CA PRO A 209 5.50 -0.52 15.13
C PRO A 209 5.79 -0.11 16.57
N HIS A 210 6.36 1.08 16.76
CA HIS A 210 6.83 1.57 18.06
C HIS A 210 5.70 1.77 19.08
N TYR A 211 4.48 1.99 18.59
CA TYR A 211 3.29 2.12 19.44
C TYR A 211 2.81 0.78 20.02
N ARG A 212 3.26 -0.36 19.48
CA ARG A 212 2.72 -1.69 19.79
C ARG A 212 3.42 -2.29 21.00
N ARG A 213 2.65 -2.84 21.94
CA ARG A 213 3.18 -3.55 23.12
C ARG A 213 4.08 -4.74 22.71
N ARG A 214 5.20 -4.95 23.41
CA ARG A 214 6.20 -5.98 23.06
C ARG A 214 5.60 -7.39 23.05
N VAL A 215 4.77 -7.71 24.04
CA VAL A 215 4.11 -9.03 24.17
C VAL A 215 3.28 -9.41 22.93
N VAL A 216 2.70 -8.43 22.25
CA VAL A 216 1.96 -8.63 20.99
C VAL A 216 2.91 -9.10 19.88
N THR A 217 4.14 -8.58 19.87
CA THR A 217 5.15 -9.00 18.89
C THR A 217 5.53 -10.46 19.09
N GLU A 218 5.75 -10.89 20.33
CA GLU A 218 6.07 -12.29 20.65
C GLU A 218 4.88 -13.20 20.35
N MET A 219 3.66 -12.84 20.75
CA MET A 219 2.42 -13.56 20.38
C MET A 219 2.31 -13.79 18.87
N MET A 220 2.64 -12.78 18.06
CA MET A 220 2.56 -12.88 16.61
C MET A 220 3.67 -13.75 16.00
N LYS A 221 4.85 -13.83 16.64
CA LYS A 221 5.92 -14.74 16.23
C LYS A 221 5.57 -16.18 16.56
N ASP A 222 5.08 -16.43 17.77
CA ASP A 222 4.56 -17.74 18.19
C ASP A 222 3.49 -18.24 17.22
N LEU A 223 2.55 -17.35 16.86
CA LEU A 223 1.52 -17.66 15.88
C LEU A 223 2.11 -18.03 14.52
N ASP A 224 3.08 -17.24 14.01
CA ASP A 224 3.73 -17.53 12.73
C ASP A 224 4.42 -18.90 12.72
N LEU A 225 5.09 -19.25 13.82
CA LEU A 225 5.78 -20.54 13.97
C LEU A 225 4.78 -21.69 13.96
N HIS A 226 3.72 -21.59 14.76
CA HIS A 226 2.74 -22.66 14.87
C HIS A 226 1.88 -22.82 13.60
N VAL A 227 1.50 -21.71 12.95
CA VAL A 227 0.82 -21.76 11.64
C VAL A 227 1.67 -22.51 10.62
N LYS A 228 2.99 -22.30 10.62
CA LYS A 228 3.90 -23.03 9.74
C LYS A 228 3.89 -24.53 10.07
N GLU A 229 4.03 -24.90 11.34
CA GLU A 229 3.99 -26.30 11.79
C GLU A 229 2.70 -27.01 11.35
N VAL A 230 1.55 -26.38 11.57
CA VAL A 230 0.25 -26.93 11.17
C VAL A 230 0.14 -27.05 9.66
N THR A 231 0.53 -26.01 8.92
CA THR A 231 0.50 -26.04 7.45
C THR A 231 1.39 -27.15 6.89
N ASP A 232 2.59 -27.33 7.46
CA ASP A 232 3.53 -28.37 7.07
C ASP A 232 2.98 -29.77 7.42
N SER A 233 2.33 -29.93 8.58
CA SER A 233 1.69 -31.18 8.98
C SER A 233 0.55 -31.58 8.03
N VAL A 234 -0.35 -30.64 7.72
CA VAL A 234 -1.46 -30.84 6.78
C VAL A 234 -0.94 -31.14 5.36
N ALA A 235 0.12 -30.46 4.92
CA ALA A 235 0.74 -30.74 3.64
C ALA A 235 1.33 -32.17 3.57
N ARG A 236 1.98 -32.63 4.64
CA ARG A 236 2.50 -34.01 4.73
C ARG A 236 1.37 -35.04 4.71
N GLN A 237 0.31 -34.84 5.48
CA GLN A 237 -0.84 -35.75 5.51
C GLN A 237 -1.56 -35.84 4.16
N SER A 238 -1.63 -34.72 3.42
CA SER A 238 -2.22 -34.67 2.07
C SER A 238 -1.28 -35.14 0.95
N GLY A 239 -0.08 -35.64 1.28
CA GLY A 239 0.90 -36.11 0.29
C GLY A 239 1.52 -35.00 -0.56
N LYS A 240 1.30 -33.73 -0.22
CA LYS A 240 1.87 -32.59 -0.95
C LYS A 240 3.34 -32.43 -0.61
N ARG A 241 4.19 -32.41 -1.64
CA ARG A 241 5.62 -32.14 -1.48
C ARG A 241 5.84 -30.69 -1.07
N ILE A 242 6.33 -30.47 0.14
CA ILE A 242 6.72 -29.14 0.62
C ILE A 242 8.03 -28.76 -0.06
N LEU A 243 7.98 -27.77 -0.96
CA LEU A 243 9.19 -27.20 -1.54
C LEU A 243 9.81 -26.21 -0.53
N PRO A 244 11.12 -26.32 -0.23
CA PRO A 244 11.78 -25.34 0.62
C PRO A 244 11.73 -23.97 -0.07
N ARG A 245 11.16 -22.98 0.63
CA ARG A 245 11.17 -21.59 0.18
C ARG A 245 12.55 -20.98 0.47
N PRO A 246 13.06 -20.09 -0.39
CA PRO A 246 14.24 -19.30 -0.08
C PRO A 246 14.06 -18.62 1.27
N THR A 247 14.94 -18.95 2.21
CA THR A 247 14.94 -18.35 3.55
C THR A 247 15.66 -17.03 3.50
N HIS A 248 14.91 -15.94 3.70
CA HIS A 248 15.51 -14.66 4.02
C HIS A 248 15.94 -14.64 5.48
N ILE A 249 17.17 -14.18 5.74
CA ILE A 249 17.62 -13.91 7.10
C ILE A 249 16.89 -12.66 7.56
N ARG A 250 16.16 -12.74 8.68
CA ARG A 250 15.42 -11.61 9.23
C ARG A 250 16.24 -10.99 10.36
N GLN A 251 16.68 -9.76 10.14
CA GLN A 251 17.38 -8.97 11.15
C GLN A 251 16.41 -7.94 11.72
N ARG A 252 16.17 -7.99 13.03
CA ARG A 252 15.43 -6.93 13.70
C ARG A 252 16.34 -5.71 13.81
N ILE A 253 15.82 -4.54 13.43
CA ILE A 253 16.53 -3.28 13.65
C ILE A 253 15.82 -2.52 14.77
N GLU A 254 16.61 -1.84 15.59
CA GLU A 254 16.14 -0.93 16.63
C GLU A 254 15.52 0.36 16.07
N ARG A 255 15.68 0.61 14.77
CA ARG A 255 15.08 1.76 14.10
C ARG A 255 13.56 1.68 14.22
N LYS A 256 13.01 2.66 14.93
CA LYS A 256 11.57 2.78 15.15
C LYS A 256 10.91 3.12 13.81
N SER A 257 9.82 2.42 13.49
CA SER A 257 9.01 2.75 12.32
C SER A 257 8.38 4.14 12.53
N GLU A 258 8.77 5.12 11.73
CA GLU A 258 8.19 6.48 11.69
C GLU A 258 6.78 6.51 11.06
N ARG A 259 6.29 5.36 10.58
CA ARG A 259 4.98 5.25 9.94
C ARG A 259 3.80 5.46 10.90
N THR A 260 2.68 5.81 10.29
CA THR A 260 1.41 6.17 10.92
C THR A 260 0.97 5.16 11.98
N VAL A 261 0.70 5.68 13.18
CA VAL A 261 0.15 4.91 14.30
C VAL A 261 -1.26 4.49 13.95
N ARG A 262 -1.61 3.22 14.20
CA ARG A 262 -2.98 2.75 13.99
C ARG A 262 -3.90 3.38 15.03
N LYS A 263 -4.96 4.03 14.56
CA LYS A 263 -6.05 4.60 15.38
C LYS A 263 -7.11 3.54 15.70
N GLY A 264 -7.89 3.76 16.75
CA GLY A 264 -9.01 2.87 17.09
C GLY A 264 -8.59 1.52 17.68
N LEU A 265 -7.37 1.40 18.22
CA LEU A 265 -6.98 0.18 18.93
C LEU A 265 -7.42 0.24 20.39
N PRO A 266 -7.67 -0.92 21.00
CA PRO A 266 -7.78 -1.02 22.44
C PRO A 266 -6.52 -0.49 23.14
N ARG A 267 -6.71 0.20 24.28
CA ARG A 267 -5.62 0.78 25.07
C ARG A 267 -4.52 -0.24 25.38
N SER A 268 -4.93 -1.48 25.67
CA SER A 268 -4.10 -2.63 26.00
C SER A 268 -3.07 -3.04 24.94
N LEU A 269 -3.33 -2.71 23.67
CA LEU A 269 -2.41 -3.01 22.56
C LEU A 269 -1.35 -1.95 22.36
N TYR A 270 -1.55 -0.76 22.91
CA TYR A 270 -0.54 0.29 22.90
C TYR A 270 0.51 0.05 23.98
N HIS A 271 1.74 0.44 23.68
CA HIS A 271 2.80 0.50 24.66
C HIS A 271 2.51 1.63 25.66
N HIS A 272 2.63 1.37 26.96
CA HIS A 272 2.31 2.35 27.99
C HIS A 272 3.18 3.61 27.88
N ARG A 273 4.52 3.46 27.72
CA ARG A 273 5.44 4.60 27.47
C ARG A 273 5.10 5.39 26.21
N PHE A 274 4.59 4.73 25.17
CA PHE A 274 4.18 5.43 23.96
C PHE A 274 3.01 6.36 24.28
N LEU A 275 1.95 5.85 24.92
CA LEU A 275 0.81 6.67 25.32
C LEU A 275 1.19 7.80 26.28
N ALA A 276 2.07 7.53 27.25
CA ALA A 276 2.49 8.51 28.26
C ALA A 276 3.28 9.69 27.67
N ARG A 277 3.91 9.52 26.51
CA ARG A 277 4.71 10.56 25.84
C ARG A 277 3.92 11.40 24.85
N LEU A 278 2.65 11.04 24.57
CA LEU A 278 1.85 11.76 23.60
C LEU A 278 1.21 13.01 24.23
N PRO A 279 1.19 14.15 23.52
CA PRO A 279 0.34 15.27 23.88
C PRO A 279 -1.13 14.87 23.88
N VAL A 280 -1.94 15.51 24.74
CA VAL A 280 -3.38 15.22 24.90
C VAL A 280 -4.12 15.24 23.56
N ALA A 281 -3.87 16.24 22.72
CA ALA A 281 -4.49 16.36 21.39
C ALA A 281 -4.19 15.16 20.48
N VAL A 282 -2.97 14.59 20.55
CA VAL A 282 -2.60 13.41 19.77
C VAL A 282 -3.26 12.16 20.33
N LEU A 283 -3.38 12.06 21.66
CA LEU A 283 -4.03 10.94 22.33
C LEU A 283 -5.53 10.88 22.00
N GLU A 284 -6.20 12.03 21.90
CA GLU A 284 -7.59 12.12 21.44
C GLU A 284 -7.72 11.70 19.97
N ASP A 285 -6.78 12.10 19.11
CA ASP A 285 -6.77 11.73 17.69
C ASP A 285 -6.50 10.22 17.46
N LEU A 286 -5.92 9.51 18.44
CA LEU A 286 -5.82 8.04 18.39
C LEU A 286 -7.18 7.36 18.45
N LYS A 287 -8.24 8.03 18.95
CA LYS A 287 -9.59 7.47 19.09
C LYS A 287 -9.57 6.09 19.75
N ILE A 288 -8.89 5.97 20.89
CA ILE A 288 -8.67 4.70 21.58
C ILE A 288 -10.00 3.98 21.79
N ASP A 289 -10.07 2.71 21.39
CA ASP A 289 -11.25 1.88 21.56
C ASP A 289 -11.30 1.41 23.02
N ASN A 290 -12.38 1.72 23.73
CA ASN A 290 -12.56 1.27 25.11
C ASN A 290 -12.98 -0.21 25.19
N LYS A 291 -13.25 -0.87 24.05
CA LYS A 291 -13.54 -2.30 24.01
C LYS A 291 -12.27 -3.12 24.16
N GLU A 292 -12.01 -3.58 25.37
CA GLU A 292 -10.88 -4.45 25.68
C GLU A 292 -11.01 -5.82 24.99
N ILE A 293 -9.86 -6.45 24.75
CA ILE A 293 -9.80 -7.85 24.31
C ILE A 293 -9.85 -8.71 25.56
N THR A 294 -10.89 -9.54 25.70
CA THR A 294 -11.17 -10.32 26.90
C THR A 294 -9.95 -11.11 27.37
N GLY A 295 -9.52 -10.84 28.61
CA GLY A 295 -8.39 -11.53 29.25
C GLY A 295 -7.01 -11.25 28.62
N PHE A 296 -6.90 -10.29 27.68
CA PHE A 296 -5.62 -9.94 27.09
C PHE A 296 -4.70 -9.23 28.08
N ASP A 297 -5.19 -8.25 28.84
CA ASP A 297 -4.34 -7.50 29.77
C ASP A 297 -3.82 -8.37 30.91
N GLN A 298 -4.68 -9.21 31.50
CA GLN A 298 -4.27 -10.16 32.53
C GLN A 298 -3.18 -11.12 32.02
N TRP A 299 -3.36 -11.66 30.82
CA TRP A 299 -2.36 -12.50 30.17
C TRP A 299 -1.08 -11.72 29.85
N ALA A 300 -1.20 -10.50 29.34
CA ALA A 300 -0.07 -9.68 28.95
C ALA A 300 0.77 -9.29 30.17
N LEU A 301 0.14 -8.96 31.29
CA LEU A 301 0.81 -8.71 32.57
C LEU A 301 1.52 -9.95 33.09
N ALA A 302 0.88 -11.13 33.04
CA ALA A 302 1.49 -12.39 33.44
C ALA A 302 2.71 -12.78 32.58
N MET A 303 2.72 -12.39 31.30
CA MET A 303 3.85 -12.63 30.39
C MET A 303 4.95 -11.55 30.46
N GLN A 304 4.73 -10.43 31.15
CA GLN A 304 5.62 -9.26 31.12
C GLN A 304 6.23 -8.88 32.47
N ALA A 305 6.21 -9.75 33.48
CA ALA A 305 6.70 -9.43 34.82
C ALA A 305 8.09 -8.75 34.89
N ASP A 306 8.97 -8.92 33.88
CA ASP A 306 10.33 -8.33 33.87
C ASP A 306 10.71 -7.54 32.58
N SER A 307 9.77 -7.15 31.71
CA SER A 307 10.15 -6.56 30.39
C SER A 307 10.02 -5.04 30.28
N ASP A 308 9.52 -4.35 31.31
CA ASP A 308 9.42 -2.88 31.34
C ASP A 308 10.61 -2.25 32.09
N SER A 309 11.79 -2.89 32.06
CA SER A 309 13.01 -2.31 32.63
C SER A 309 13.36 -0.98 31.95
N ASP A 310 13.92 -0.07 32.73
CA ASP A 310 14.11 1.35 32.40
C ASP A 310 15.21 1.64 31.37
N GLU A 311 15.95 0.62 30.91
CA GLU A 311 17.23 0.84 30.23
C GLU A 311 17.17 0.95 28.69
N ASP A 312 16.11 0.51 28.02
CA ASP A 312 16.11 0.45 26.55
C ASP A 312 15.09 1.41 25.89
N ILE A 313 15.56 2.60 25.51
CA ILE A 313 14.89 3.52 24.56
C ILE A 313 15.83 3.93 23.44
#